data_AF-A0A1X7BWV3-F1
#
_entry.id   AF-A0A1X7BWV3-F1
#
_cell.length_a   1.000
_cell.length_b   1.000
_cell.length_c   1.000
_cell.angle_alpha   90.00
_cell.angle_beta   90.00
_cell.angle_gamma   90.00
#
_symmetry.space_group_name_H-M   'P 1'
#
loop_
_entity.id
_entity.type
_entity.pdbx_description
1 polymer ?
#
loop_
_entity_poly.entity_id
_entity_poly.type
_entity_poly.pdbx_seq_one_letter_code
_entity_poly.pdbx_strand_id
1 'polypeptide(L)'
;MAYGFPIKRMIFWGGLAAVIWAGQQMGLLSSSQSAAVAGTNSSNNVIQVPTADQSMQEALETARASLPTFLEAAANAPASWQTVTIKVALEGETQIENIWVADFHQDGADQYRGRLSNDPVDLPGMKAGDEVQFSYAQIKDWAFVEDGRGYGFYSVRAMLPMMDEAQANGMRAFLAEDPLPKGW
;
A
#
# COMPACT_ATOMS: atom_id res chain seq x y z
N MET A 1 3.33 -31.32 -28.96
CA MET A 1 3.39 -29.86 -29.18
C MET A 1 3.01 -29.18 -27.87
N ALA A 2 3.68 -28.08 -27.56
CA ALA A 2 4.03 -27.65 -26.21
C ALA A 2 2.89 -27.15 -25.30
N TYR A 3 3.01 -27.57 -24.04
CA TYR A 3 2.55 -27.02 -22.76
C TYR A 3 1.73 -25.73 -22.75
N GLY A 4 0.46 -25.85 -22.31
CA GLY A 4 -0.27 -24.77 -21.66
C GLY A 4 0.06 -24.75 -20.17
N PHE A 5 0.84 -23.76 -19.72
CA PHE A 5 0.94 -23.43 -18.30
C PHE A 5 -0.20 -22.46 -17.94
N PRO A 6 -1.04 -22.75 -16.94
CA PRO A 6 -1.96 -21.73 -16.42
C PRO A 6 -1.10 -20.66 -15.76
N ILE A 7 -1.05 -19.46 -16.34
CA ILE A 7 -0.38 -18.30 -15.74
C ILE A 7 -1.11 -18.03 -14.42
N LYS A 8 -0.53 -18.46 -13.29
CA LYS A 8 -0.96 -18.04 -11.96
C LYS A 8 -0.92 -16.52 -11.97
N ARG A 9 -2.09 -15.88 -11.85
CA ARG A 9 -2.24 -14.42 -11.80
C ARG A 9 -1.33 -13.92 -10.68
N MET A 10 -0.25 -13.23 -11.04
CA MET A 10 0.65 -12.62 -10.09
C MET A 10 0.14 -11.22 -9.85
N ILE A 11 -0.01 -10.82 -8.59
CA ILE A 11 -0.49 -9.50 -8.22
C ILE A 11 0.70 -8.75 -7.63
N PHE A 12 0.97 -7.55 -8.14
CA PHE A 12 2.01 -6.71 -7.57
C PHE A 12 1.44 -5.95 -6.37
N TRP A 13 2.10 -6.13 -5.24
CA TRP A 13 1.92 -5.31 -4.06
C TRP A 13 3.12 -4.37 -3.99
N GLY A 14 3.13 -3.34 -4.83
CA GLY A 14 3.98 -2.18 -4.58
C GLY A 14 3.56 -1.61 -3.23
N GLY A 15 4.50 -1.35 -2.30
CA GLY A 15 4.01 -1.01 -0.95
C GLY A 15 4.99 -0.67 0.14
N LEU A 16 6.30 -0.70 -0.08
CA LEU A 16 7.23 -0.16 0.92
C LEU A 16 7.63 1.29 0.63
N ALA A 17 7.18 1.92 -0.47
CA ALA A 17 7.53 3.32 -0.76
C ALA A 17 6.95 4.31 0.27
N ALA A 18 5.72 4.08 0.77
CA ALA A 18 5.16 4.84 1.88
C ALA A 18 5.95 4.64 3.20
N VAL A 19 6.54 3.45 3.39
CA VAL A 19 7.41 3.11 4.53
C VAL A 19 8.78 3.76 4.40
N ILE A 20 9.35 3.83 3.20
CA ILE A 20 10.63 4.49 2.95
C ILE A 20 10.50 6.01 3.19
N TRP A 21 9.34 6.61 2.89
CA TRP A 21 9.10 8.04 3.15
C TRP A 21 8.89 8.34 4.65
N ALA A 22 8.09 7.53 5.36
CA ALA A 22 7.90 7.67 6.81
C ALA A 22 9.19 7.35 7.61
N GLY A 23 9.96 6.34 7.17
CA GLY A 23 11.25 5.99 7.77
C GLY A 23 12.35 7.04 7.54
N GLN A 24 12.36 7.72 6.38
CA GLN A 24 13.28 8.82 6.11
C GLN A 24 12.94 10.09 6.91
N GLN A 25 11.65 10.43 7.08
CA GLN A 25 11.22 11.59 7.87
C GLN A 25 11.45 11.40 9.38
N MET A 26 11.33 10.17 9.88
CA MET A 26 11.52 9.85 11.30
C MET A 26 12.96 9.46 11.69
N GLY A 27 13.91 9.51 10.75
CA GLY A 27 15.31 9.13 11.03
C GLY A 27 15.53 7.64 11.34
N LEU A 28 14.56 6.78 10.99
CA LEU A 28 14.62 5.32 11.21
C LEU A 28 15.29 4.59 10.03
N LEU A 29 15.45 5.26 8.89
CA LEU A 29 16.23 4.78 7.75
C LEU A 29 17.34 5.79 7.45
N SER A 30 18.56 5.46 7.88
CA SER A 30 19.76 6.18 7.43
C SER A 30 19.92 5.98 5.92
N SER A 31 20.14 7.08 5.19
CA SER A 31 20.38 7.14 3.73
C SER A 31 21.71 6.48 3.29
N SER A 32 22.19 5.47 3.99
CA SER A 32 23.52 4.89 3.79
C SER A 32 23.57 3.39 4.10
N GLN A 33 22.71 2.61 3.46
CA GLN A 33 23.07 1.24 3.11
C GLN A 33 22.19 0.70 1.96
N SER A 34 22.74 0.76 0.75
CA SER A 34 22.46 -0.25 -0.27
C SER A 34 22.84 -1.60 0.30
N ALA A 35 21.90 -2.31 0.91
CA ALA A 35 22.02 -3.76 1.06
C ALA A 35 21.73 -4.35 -0.32
N ALA A 36 22.79 -4.64 -1.07
CA ALA A 36 22.68 -5.44 -2.28
C ALA A 36 22.12 -6.82 -1.89
N VAL A 37 20.85 -7.06 -2.18
CA VAL A 37 20.29 -8.41 -2.20
C VAL A 37 20.80 -9.07 -3.48
N ALA A 38 21.72 -10.00 -3.33
CA ALA A 38 22.13 -10.87 -4.42
C ALA A 38 20.90 -11.66 -4.91
N GLY A 39 20.32 -11.24 -6.04
CA GLY A 39 19.30 -12.01 -6.76
C GLY A 39 18.03 -11.27 -7.20
N THR A 40 17.82 -10.01 -6.85
CA THR A 40 16.64 -9.23 -7.29
C THR A 40 17.08 -7.88 -7.84
N ASN A 41 16.67 -7.54 -9.07
CA ASN A 41 16.97 -6.25 -9.71
C ASN A 41 16.67 -5.07 -8.77
N SER A 42 17.74 -4.42 -8.29
CA SER A 42 17.79 -3.46 -7.20
C SER A 42 17.23 -2.07 -7.52
N SER A 43 16.02 -1.97 -8.07
CA SER A 43 15.36 -0.67 -8.24
C SER A 43 13.86 -0.67 -7.94
N ASN A 44 13.25 -1.81 -7.60
CA ASN A 44 11.80 -1.85 -7.38
C ASN A 44 11.43 -2.50 -6.05
N ASN A 45 10.86 -1.68 -5.18
CA ASN A 45 10.47 -1.97 -3.80
C ASN A 45 9.15 -2.77 -3.72
N VAL A 46 9.11 -3.85 -4.49
CA VAL A 46 7.89 -4.55 -4.89
C VAL A 46 7.94 -5.97 -4.37
N ILE A 47 6.96 -6.34 -3.56
CA ILE A 47 6.80 -7.72 -3.10
C ILE A 47 5.72 -8.37 -3.97
N GLN A 48 6.08 -9.48 -4.61
CA GLN A 48 5.10 -10.33 -5.30
C GLN A 48 4.47 -11.26 -4.27
N VAL A 49 3.19 -11.04 -3.99
CA VAL A 49 2.43 -11.92 -3.09
C VAL A 49 1.52 -12.81 -3.95
N PRO A 50 1.58 -14.14 -3.81
CA PRO A 50 0.62 -15.02 -4.46
C PRO A 50 -0.81 -14.67 -4.06
N THR A 51 -1.72 -14.58 -5.01
CA THR A 51 -3.15 -14.20 -4.80
C THR A 51 -3.91 -15.12 -3.84
N ALA A 52 -3.37 -16.30 -3.53
CA ALA A 52 -4.00 -17.32 -2.69
C ALA A 52 -3.49 -17.33 -1.24
N ASP A 53 -2.76 -16.30 -0.80
CA ASP A 53 -2.37 -16.19 0.60
C ASP A 53 -3.59 -15.80 1.47
N GLN A 54 -3.99 -16.71 2.36
CA GLN A 54 -5.13 -16.51 3.25
C GLN A 54 -4.97 -15.27 4.14
N SER A 55 -3.76 -15.01 4.65
CA SER A 55 -3.50 -13.86 5.52
C SER A 55 -3.70 -12.53 4.78
N MET A 56 -3.33 -12.49 3.50
CA MET A 56 -3.54 -11.33 2.64
C MET A 56 -5.03 -11.11 2.34
N GLN A 57 -5.79 -12.19 2.11
CA GLN A 57 -7.23 -12.10 1.89
C GLN A 57 -7.96 -11.58 3.13
N GLU A 58 -7.66 -12.12 4.31
CA GLU A 58 -8.23 -11.66 5.59
C GLU A 58 -7.91 -10.18 5.87
N ALA A 59 -6.68 -9.75 5.57
CA ALA A 59 -6.28 -8.36 5.70
C ALA A 59 -7.07 -7.43 4.77
N LEU A 60 -7.27 -7.84 3.51
CA LEU A 60 -8.07 -7.08 2.55
C LEU A 60 -9.55 -6.99 2.95
N GLU A 61 -10.11 -8.07 3.47
CA GLU A 61 -11.49 -8.09 3.96
C GLU A 61 -11.65 -7.15 5.16
N THR A 62 -10.70 -7.18 6.10
CA THR A 62 -10.72 -6.29 7.28
C THR A 62 -10.54 -4.82 6.89
N ALA A 63 -9.64 -4.53 5.95
CA ALA A 63 -9.48 -3.20 5.39
C ALA A 63 -10.76 -2.71 4.73
N ARG A 64 -11.43 -3.58 3.96
CA ARG A 64 -12.69 -3.27 3.30
C ARG A 64 -13.82 -3.00 4.30
N ALA A 65 -13.91 -3.78 5.37
CA ALA A 65 -14.94 -3.64 6.40
C ALA A 65 -14.86 -2.28 7.11
N SER A 66 -13.64 -1.78 7.35
CA SER A 66 -13.39 -0.48 8.00
C SER A 66 -13.28 0.71 7.04
N LEU A 67 -13.28 0.46 5.73
CA LEU A 67 -13.12 1.49 4.70
C LEU A 67 -14.18 2.61 4.76
N PRO A 68 -15.48 2.35 4.97
CA PRO A 68 -16.48 3.43 5.07
C PRO A 68 -16.16 4.42 6.19
N THR A 69 -15.83 3.91 7.40
CA THR A 69 -15.46 4.73 8.56
C THR A 69 -14.20 5.54 8.27
N PHE A 70 -13.19 4.93 7.64
CA PHE A 70 -11.99 5.64 7.23
C PHE A 70 -12.28 6.77 6.25
N LEU A 71 -13.08 6.53 5.21
CA LEU A 71 -13.40 7.55 4.19
C LEU A 71 -14.20 8.71 4.78
N GLU A 72 -15.13 8.43 5.69
CA GLU A 72 -15.89 9.47 6.41
C GLU A 72 -14.95 10.35 7.25
N ALA A 73 -14.02 9.73 7.99
CA ALA A 73 -13.03 10.45 8.76
C ALA A 73 -12.03 11.20 7.88
N ALA A 74 -11.56 10.60 6.78
CA ALA A 74 -10.60 11.19 5.86
C ALA A 74 -11.15 12.42 5.12
N ALA A 75 -12.46 12.45 4.83
CA ALA A 75 -13.12 13.62 4.24
C ALA A 75 -13.01 14.87 5.12
N ASN A 76 -12.83 14.70 6.43
CA ASN A 76 -12.61 15.78 7.40
C ASN A 76 -11.39 15.48 8.28
N ALA A 77 -10.30 14.99 7.66
CA ALA A 77 -9.12 14.53 8.37
C ALA A 77 -8.57 15.61 9.31
N PRO A 78 -8.33 15.30 10.60
CA PRO A 78 -7.65 16.21 11.51
C PRO A 78 -6.27 16.61 10.99
N ALA A 79 -5.80 17.81 11.32
CA ALA A 79 -4.47 18.27 10.92
C ALA A 79 -3.31 17.45 11.53
N SER A 80 -3.59 16.65 12.57
CA SER A 80 -2.64 15.68 13.14
C SER A 80 -2.36 14.51 12.22
N TRP A 81 -3.28 14.21 11.29
CA TRP A 81 -3.13 13.11 10.35
C TRP A 81 -2.14 13.45 9.25
N GLN A 82 -1.30 12.47 8.95
CA GLN A 82 -0.28 12.52 7.92
C GLN A 82 -0.46 11.30 7.01
N THR A 83 0.03 11.39 5.77
CA THR A 83 0.05 10.24 4.84
C THR A 83 -1.31 9.56 4.69
N VAL A 84 -2.39 10.35 4.64
CA VAL A 84 -3.75 9.85 4.39
C VAL A 84 -3.81 9.29 2.97
N THR A 85 -3.85 7.97 2.86
CA THR A 85 -3.67 7.25 1.60
C THR A 85 -4.58 6.04 1.50
N ILE A 86 -4.90 5.66 0.27
CA ILE A 86 -5.60 4.43 -0.06
C ILE A 86 -4.80 3.62 -1.06
N LYS A 87 -4.87 2.30 -0.95
CA LYS A 87 -4.26 1.40 -1.93
C LYS A 87 -5.32 1.00 -2.94
N VAL A 88 -5.02 1.18 -4.22
CA VAL A 88 -5.96 0.97 -5.31
C VAL A 88 -5.41 -0.08 -6.26
N ALA A 89 -6.28 -1.01 -6.67
CA ALA A 89 -6.01 -1.96 -7.74
C ALA A 89 -6.29 -1.33 -9.11
N LEU A 90 -5.23 -0.99 -9.85
CA LEU A 90 -5.30 -0.43 -11.20
C LEU A 90 -4.93 -1.49 -12.23
N GLU A 91 -5.55 -1.43 -13.41
CA GLU A 91 -5.19 -2.30 -14.54
C GLU A 91 -3.88 -1.79 -15.15
N GLY A 92 -2.81 -2.58 -15.00
CA GLY A 92 -1.52 -2.36 -15.67
C GLY A 92 -1.47 -3.03 -17.04
N GLU A 93 -0.34 -2.85 -17.72
CA GLU A 93 -0.09 -3.41 -19.06
C GLU A 93 -0.06 -4.94 -19.02
N THR A 94 0.53 -5.53 -17.97
CA THR A 94 0.74 -6.97 -17.86
C THR A 94 -0.12 -7.61 -16.77
N GLN A 95 -0.48 -6.86 -15.73
CA GLN A 95 -1.19 -7.36 -14.57
C GLN A 95 -1.87 -6.24 -13.75
N ILE A 96 -2.61 -6.64 -12.72
CA ILE A 96 -3.15 -5.67 -11.76
C ILE A 96 -2.01 -5.19 -10.86
N GLU A 97 -1.86 -3.87 -10.77
CA GLU A 97 -0.95 -3.20 -9.85
C GLU A 97 -1.74 -2.62 -8.67
N ASN A 98 -1.37 -3.01 -7.45
CA ASN A 98 -1.90 -2.35 -6.24
C ASN A 98 -0.93 -1.26 -5.81
N ILE A 99 -1.37 -0.01 -5.89
CA ILE A 99 -0.52 1.16 -5.66
C ILE A 99 -1.18 2.13 -4.69
N TRP A 100 -0.36 2.84 -3.89
CA TRP A 100 -0.85 3.83 -2.96
C TRP A 100 -1.21 5.13 -3.69
N VAL A 101 -2.30 5.74 -3.28
CA VAL A 101 -2.87 6.98 -3.80
C VAL A 101 -3.13 7.94 -2.64
N ALA A 102 -2.65 9.17 -2.77
CA ALA A 102 -2.85 10.29 -1.86
C ALA A 102 -3.76 11.35 -2.50
N ASP A 103 -4.06 12.42 -1.77
CA ASP A 103 -4.84 13.58 -2.24
C ASP A 103 -6.16 13.19 -2.92
N PHE A 104 -6.77 12.12 -2.41
CA PHE A 104 -7.93 11.54 -3.05
C PHE A 104 -9.22 12.23 -2.60
N HIS A 105 -10.20 12.26 -3.50
CA HIS A 105 -11.53 12.81 -3.24
C HIS A 105 -12.57 12.07 -4.06
N GLN A 106 -13.80 12.03 -3.55
CA GLN A 106 -14.93 11.44 -4.23
C GLN A 106 -15.37 12.37 -5.38
N ASP A 107 -15.55 11.79 -6.56
CA ASP A 107 -15.86 12.46 -7.83
C ASP A 107 -17.06 11.78 -8.51
N GLY A 108 -18.19 11.72 -7.80
CA GLY A 108 -19.39 11.01 -8.22
C GLY A 108 -19.83 9.98 -7.19
N ALA A 109 -20.85 9.17 -7.52
CA ALA A 109 -21.42 8.23 -6.55
C ALA A 109 -20.40 7.17 -6.07
N ASP A 110 -19.71 6.52 -7.01
CA ASP A 110 -18.75 5.44 -6.72
C ASP A 110 -17.37 5.67 -7.36
N GLN A 111 -17.08 6.91 -7.76
CA GLN A 111 -15.85 7.30 -8.45
C GLN A 111 -15.01 8.21 -7.57
N TYR A 112 -13.70 8.06 -7.69
CA TYR A 112 -12.71 8.82 -6.95
C TYR A 112 -11.60 9.26 -7.90
N ARG A 113 -10.97 10.36 -7.54
CA ARG A 113 -9.70 10.83 -8.09
C ARG A 113 -8.67 10.91 -6.99
N GLY A 114 -7.39 10.80 -7.33
CA GLY A 114 -6.27 11.02 -6.42
C GLY A 114 -4.94 11.02 -7.17
N ARG A 115 -3.83 11.06 -6.44
CA ARG A 115 -2.48 11.08 -7.00
C ARG A 115 -1.65 9.88 -6.57
N LEU A 116 -0.91 9.28 -7.50
CA LEU A 116 0.00 8.18 -7.18
C LEU A 116 1.02 8.61 -6.10
N SER A 117 1.11 7.88 -5.00
CA SER A 117 2.05 8.19 -3.90
C SER A 117 3.46 7.62 -4.14
N ASN A 118 3.63 6.78 -5.15
CA ASN A 118 4.91 6.21 -5.55
C ASN A 118 4.93 5.93 -7.06
N ASP A 119 6.13 5.70 -7.61
CA ASP A 119 6.26 5.35 -9.03
C ASP A 119 5.65 3.96 -9.28
N PRO A 120 4.87 3.81 -10.36
CA PRO A 120 4.28 2.53 -10.73
C PRO A 120 5.28 1.65 -11.48
N VAL A 121 4.99 0.36 -11.48
CA VAL A 121 5.79 -0.68 -12.13
C VAL A 121 5.22 -1.06 -13.49
N ASP A 122 3.90 -1.13 -13.59
CA ASP A 122 3.15 -1.71 -14.71
C ASP A 122 2.12 -0.72 -15.29
N LEU A 123 2.25 0.57 -14.97
CA LEU A 123 1.48 1.67 -15.56
C LEU A 123 2.39 2.55 -16.43
N PRO A 124 2.69 2.14 -17.68
CA PRO A 124 3.65 2.83 -18.53
C PRO A 124 3.21 4.28 -18.81
N GLY A 125 4.17 5.21 -18.69
CA GLY A 125 3.94 6.65 -18.90
C GLY A 125 3.41 7.38 -17.66
N MET A 126 3.18 6.69 -16.54
CA MET A 126 2.80 7.29 -15.26
C MET A 126 3.97 7.32 -14.28
N LYS A 127 3.93 8.25 -13.32
CA LYS A 127 4.90 8.40 -12.20
C LYS A 127 4.20 8.90 -10.94
N ALA A 128 4.92 8.90 -9.82
CA ALA A 128 4.46 9.51 -8.58
C ALA A 128 3.97 10.96 -8.81
N GLY A 129 2.84 11.30 -8.20
CA GLY A 129 2.17 12.61 -8.31
C GLY A 129 1.19 12.73 -9.48
N ASP A 130 1.23 11.83 -10.46
CA ASP A 130 0.25 11.82 -11.56
C ASP A 130 -1.15 11.46 -11.04
N GLU A 131 -2.17 12.07 -11.65
CA GLU A 131 -3.58 11.86 -11.27
C GLU A 131 -4.12 10.53 -11.83
N VAL A 132 -4.92 9.84 -11.02
CA VAL A 132 -5.61 8.60 -11.37
C VAL A 132 -7.08 8.67 -11.01
N GLN A 133 -7.92 8.00 -11.79
CA GLN A 133 -9.33 7.75 -11.51
C GLN A 133 -9.54 6.28 -11.16
N PHE A 134 -10.40 6.02 -10.19
CA PHE A 134 -10.72 4.67 -9.75
C PHE A 134 -12.08 4.62 -9.06
N SER A 135 -12.67 3.44 -9.01
CA SER A 135 -13.93 3.18 -8.32
C SER A 135 -13.72 2.77 -6.86
N TYR A 136 -14.77 2.91 -6.05
CA TYR A 136 -14.80 2.40 -4.67
C TYR A 136 -14.36 0.93 -4.59
N ALA A 137 -14.81 0.09 -5.52
CA ALA A 137 -14.49 -1.34 -5.57
C ALA A 137 -13.00 -1.64 -5.79
N GLN A 138 -12.25 -0.69 -6.36
CA GLN A 138 -10.81 -0.84 -6.59
C GLN A 138 -9.97 -0.53 -5.34
N ILE A 139 -10.53 0.15 -4.33
CA ILE A 139 -9.82 0.40 -3.07
C ILE A 139 -9.64 -0.92 -2.32
N LYS A 140 -8.39 -1.29 -1.98
CA LYS A 140 -8.03 -2.56 -1.36
C LYS A 140 -7.53 -2.40 0.07
N ASP A 141 -6.88 -1.28 0.37
CA ASP A 141 -6.33 -0.98 1.69
C ASP A 141 -6.40 0.53 1.93
N TRP A 142 -6.17 0.95 3.16
CA TRP A 142 -6.09 2.35 3.55
C TRP A 142 -5.07 2.53 4.66
N ALA A 143 -4.57 3.77 4.78
CA ALA A 143 -3.59 4.11 5.79
C ALA A 143 -3.63 5.60 6.12
N PHE A 144 -3.26 5.90 7.36
CA PHE A 144 -2.83 7.23 7.77
C PHE A 144 -1.85 7.11 8.94
N VAL A 145 -1.18 8.20 9.25
CA VAL A 145 -0.23 8.31 10.36
C VAL A 145 -0.70 9.40 11.32
N GLU A 146 -0.68 9.10 12.61
CA GLU A 146 -0.95 10.07 13.67
C GLU A 146 0.01 9.78 14.83
N ASP A 147 0.62 10.82 15.39
CA ASP A 147 1.62 10.73 16.46
C ASP A 147 2.76 9.72 16.16
N GLY A 148 3.20 9.67 14.90
CA GLY A 148 4.25 8.78 14.44
C GLY A 148 3.85 7.31 14.35
N ARG A 149 2.56 6.99 14.50
CA ARG A 149 2.01 5.63 14.41
C ARG A 149 1.14 5.43 13.18
N GLY A 150 1.38 4.34 12.47
CA GLY A 150 0.61 3.95 11.28
C GLY A 150 -0.65 3.16 11.61
N TYR A 151 -1.81 3.72 11.27
CA TYR A 151 -3.13 3.08 11.32
C TYR A 151 -3.53 2.55 9.94
N GLY A 152 -4.41 1.55 9.90
CA GLY A 152 -4.70 0.78 8.71
C GLY A 152 -3.52 -0.10 8.33
N PHE A 153 -2.98 0.09 7.12
CA PHE A 153 -1.84 -0.67 6.58
C PHE A 153 -2.06 -2.19 6.64
N TYR A 154 -3.29 -2.67 6.41
CA TYR A 154 -3.64 -4.07 6.61
C TYR A 154 -2.83 -5.00 5.71
N SER A 155 -2.65 -4.63 4.44
CA SER A 155 -1.82 -5.40 3.51
C SER A 155 -0.35 -5.42 3.93
N VAL A 156 0.15 -4.34 4.51
CA VAL A 156 1.52 -4.29 5.04
C VAL A 156 1.67 -5.15 6.30
N ARG A 157 0.67 -5.15 7.18
CA ARG A 157 0.59 -6.04 8.34
C ARG A 157 0.63 -7.51 7.94
N ALA A 158 -0.11 -7.89 6.89
CA ALA A 158 -0.09 -9.25 6.34
C ALA A 158 1.26 -9.63 5.72
N MET A 159 2.03 -8.66 5.22
CA MET A 159 3.37 -8.91 4.66
C MET A 159 4.46 -9.05 5.73
N LEU A 160 4.24 -8.68 7.00
CA LEU A 160 5.26 -8.74 8.06
C LEU A 160 5.96 -10.10 8.19
N PRO A 161 5.27 -11.26 8.10
CA PRO A 161 5.93 -12.57 8.18
C PRO A 161 6.82 -12.89 6.97
N MET A 162 6.64 -12.18 5.86
CA MET A 162 7.38 -12.37 4.61
C MET A 162 8.61 -11.45 4.50
N MET A 163 8.71 -10.43 5.37
CA MET A 163 9.82 -9.50 5.41
C MET A 163 11.02 -10.10 6.15
N ASP A 164 12.23 -9.59 5.88
CA ASP A 164 13.36 -9.89 6.76
C ASP A 164 13.13 -9.30 8.17
N GLU A 165 13.85 -9.82 9.16
CA GLU A 165 13.61 -9.45 10.56
C GLU A 165 13.83 -7.96 10.82
N ALA A 166 14.82 -7.33 10.18
CA ALA A 166 15.11 -5.92 10.37
C ALA A 166 13.97 -5.05 9.81
N GLN A 167 13.50 -5.36 8.61
CA GLN A 167 12.35 -4.71 7.98
C GLN A 167 11.08 -4.90 8.80
N ALA A 168 10.78 -6.14 9.20
CA ALA A 168 9.59 -6.45 9.99
C ALA A 168 9.59 -5.72 11.34
N ASN A 169 10.74 -5.63 12.01
CA ASN A 169 10.87 -4.91 13.28
C ASN A 169 10.72 -3.40 13.11
N GLY A 170 11.32 -2.81 12.07
CA GLY A 170 11.08 -1.41 11.73
C GLY A 170 9.61 -1.12 11.49
N MET A 171 8.92 -2.02 10.77
CA MET A 171 7.49 -1.88 10.54
C MET A 171 6.65 -2.02 11.80
N ARG A 172 6.94 -2.99 12.66
CA ARG A 172 6.23 -3.15 13.95
C ARG A 172 6.43 -1.93 14.87
N ALA A 173 7.60 -1.30 14.81
CA ALA A 173 7.86 -0.08 15.59
C ALA A 173 7.05 1.13 15.08
N PHE A 174 6.80 1.20 13.78
CA PHE A 174 6.00 2.27 13.16
C PHE A 174 4.49 2.03 13.29
N LEU A 175 4.01 0.81 13.04
CA LEU A 175 2.60 0.51 13.06
C LEU A 175 2.02 0.70 14.47
N ALA A 176 0.79 1.22 14.54
CA ALA A 176 -0.01 1.14 15.76
C ALA A 176 -0.26 -0.34 16.11
N GLU A 177 -0.36 -0.67 17.40
CA GLU A 177 -0.67 -2.03 17.86
C GLU A 177 -2.00 -2.48 17.24
N ASP A 178 -3.05 -1.69 17.45
CA ASP A 178 -4.33 -1.83 16.77
C ASP A 178 -4.32 -1.09 15.41
N PRO A 179 -4.85 -1.69 14.33
CA PRO A 179 -4.95 -1.01 13.04
C PRO A 179 -5.98 0.13 13.03
N LEU A 180 -6.91 0.13 13.99
CA LEU A 180 -7.92 1.17 14.14
C LEU A 180 -7.57 2.10 15.30
N PRO A 181 -7.82 3.40 15.18
CA PRO A 181 -7.77 4.32 16.30
C PRO A 181 -8.73 3.91 17.41
N LYS A 182 -8.43 4.30 18.64
CA LYS A 182 -9.34 4.06 19.78
C LYS A 182 -10.66 4.79 19.56
N GLY A 183 -11.77 4.07 19.68
CA GLY A 183 -13.12 4.62 19.54
C GLY A 183 -13.70 4.56 18.13
N TRP A 184 -13.00 3.90 17.20
CA TRP A 184 -13.55 3.48 15.91
C TRP A 184 -14.25 2.11 16.00
#